data_AF-A0A962NYW1-F1
#
_entry.id   AF-A0A962NYW1-F1
#
_cell.length_a   1.000
_cell.length_b   1.000
_cell.length_c   1.000
_cell.angle_alpha   90.00
_cell.angle_beta   90.00
_cell.angle_gamma   90.00
#
_symmetry.space_group_name_H-M   'P 1'
#
loop_
_entity.id
_entity.type
_entity.pdbx_description
1 polymer ?
#
loop_
_entity_poly.entity_id
_entity_poly.type
_entity_poly.pdbx_seq_one_letter_code
_entity_poly.pdbx_strand_id
1 'polypeptide(L)'
;KELRANSERLAVLMQLNETERRVLEFAVIAHSHRLLINATDYLGPLSNQVLFEVLVTLLDFSVDEIKAALSSQGRLATAGLLTIDSNSGCCLIGKLDLLSDHFIAQMMTEMNDPSQLLRGMLTLSVPPTLSLDDYPHINRSLEVMRPYLKVATEQKRKGVNIFCMALLVQAKAN
;
A
#
# COMPACT_ATOMS: atom_id res chain seq x y z
N LYS A 1 1.67 -1.31 -22.70
CA LYS A 1 2.93 -0.52 -22.73
C LYS A 1 3.01 0.37 -21.49
N GLU A 2 1.96 1.15 -21.23
CA GLU A 2 1.83 2.00 -20.03
C GLU A 2 2.01 1.25 -18.70
N LEU A 3 1.33 0.11 -18.50
CA LEU A 3 1.43 -0.67 -17.27
C LEU A 3 2.87 -1.00 -16.85
N ARG A 4 3.71 -1.40 -17.81
CA ARG A 4 5.11 -1.77 -17.56
C ARG A 4 5.96 -0.56 -17.18
N ALA A 5 5.73 0.59 -17.83
CA ALA A 5 6.43 1.82 -17.48
C ALA A 5 6.02 2.31 -16.07
N ASN A 6 4.74 2.19 -15.74
CA ASN A 6 4.20 2.58 -14.44
C ASN A 6 4.68 1.64 -13.31
N SER A 7 4.71 0.33 -13.55
CA SER A 7 5.24 -0.65 -12.60
C SER A 7 6.74 -0.45 -12.36
N GLU A 8 7.54 -0.14 -13.38
CA GLU A 8 8.97 0.14 -13.25
C GLU A 8 9.21 1.41 -12.39
N ARG A 9 8.44 2.48 -12.61
CA ARG A 9 8.54 3.70 -11.81
C ARG A 9 8.15 3.48 -10.34
N LEU A 10 7.08 2.73 -10.09
CA LEU A 10 6.68 2.33 -8.74
C LEU A 10 7.74 1.46 -8.08
N ALA A 11 8.32 0.50 -8.82
CA ALA A 11 9.35 -0.39 -8.30
C ALA A 11 10.58 0.39 -7.84
N VAL A 12 11.01 1.42 -8.57
CA VAL A 12 12.10 2.31 -8.14
C VAL A 12 11.72 3.09 -6.88
N LEU A 13 10.50 3.64 -6.83
CA LEU A 13 10.05 4.50 -5.74
C LEU A 13 9.84 3.71 -4.43
N MET A 14 9.33 2.48 -4.51
CA MET A 14 9.02 1.60 -3.37
C MET A 14 10.08 0.51 -3.14
N GLN A 15 11.15 0.51 -3.93
CA GLN A 15 12.24 -0.48 -3.91
C GLN A 15 11.75 -1.93 -4.06
N LEU A 16 10.76 -2.16 -4.92
CA LEU A 16 10.19 -3.48 -5.18
C LEU A 16 11.20 -4.38 -5.91
N ASN A 17 11.21 -5.67 -5.59
CA ASN A 17 11.97 -6.65 -6.37
C ASN A 17 11.18 -7.09 -7.63
N GLU A 18 11.84 -7.86 -8.50
CA GLU A 18 11.21 -8.30 -9.74
C GLU A 18 9.96 -9.16 -9.49
N THR A 19 9.99 -10.04 -8.49
CA THR A 19 8.82 -10.86 -8.14
C THR A 19 7.63 -10.01 -7.70
N GLU A 20 7.82 -9.05 -6.80
CA GLU A 20 6.78 -8.14 -6.34
C GLU A 20 6.22 -7.29 -7.48
N ARG A 21 7.09 -6.82 -8.37
CA ARG A 21 6.67 -6.07 -9.57
C ARG A 21 5.79 -6.91 -10.47
N ARG A 22 6.16 -8.17 -10.74
CA ARG A 22 5.38 -9.09 -11.58
C ARG A 22 4.06 -9.49 -10.95
N VAL A 23 4.05 -9.72 -9.64
CA VAL A 23 2.82 -9.99 -8.87
C VAL A 23 1.87 -8.79 -8.94
N LEU A 24 2.39 -7.56 -8.79
CA LEU A 24 1.60 -6.33 -8.91
C LEU A 24 1.03 -6.16 -10.33
N GLU A 25 1.85 -6.34 -11.37
CA GLU A 25 1.42 -6.29 -12.76
C GLU A 25 0.28 -7.29 -13.04
N PHE A 26 0.43 -8.52 -12.57
CA PHE A 26 -0.59 -9.55 -12.71
C PHE A 26 -1.90 -9.17 -12.02
N ALA A 27 -1.82 -8.71 -10.76
CA ALA A 27 -3.00 -8.30 -10.02
C ALA A 27 -3.74 -7.16 -10.74
N VAL A 28 -3.02 -6.14 -11.23
CA VAL A 28 -3.63 -5.04 -11.98
C VAL A 28 -4.29 -5.53 -13.28
N ILE A 29 -3.64 -6.42 -14.03
CA ILE A 29 -4.23 -6.99 -15.26
C ILE A 29 -5.49 -7.79 -14.93
N ALA A 30 -5.43 -8.65 -13.91
CA ALA A 30 -6.54 -9.50 -13.50
C ALA A 30 -7.76 -8.64 -13.12
N HIS A 31 -7.56 -7.59 -12.32
CA HIS A 31 -8.61 -6.64 -11.93
C HIS A 31 -9.10 -5.75 -13.08
N SER A 32 -8.26 -5.45 -14.07
CA SER A 32 -8.66 -4.60 -15.21
C SER A 32 -9.60 -5.28 -16.21
N HIS A 33 -9.61 -6.62 -16.25
CA HIS A 33 -10.35 -7.39 -17.24
C HIS A 33 -11.55 -8.11 -16.62
N ARG A 34 -12.76 -7.60 -16.86
CA ARG A 34 -14.01 -8.20 -16.36
C ARG A 34 -14.20 -9.67 -16.73
N LEU A 35 -13.68 -10.11 -17.88
CA LEU A 35 -13.73 -11.52 -18.28
C LEU A 35 -12.85 -12.41 -17.39
N LEU A 36 -11.69 -11.91 -16.94
CA LEU A 36 -10.81 -12.60 -16.01
C LEU A 36 -11.46 -12.68 -14.62
N ILE A 37 -12.12 -11.60 -14.18
CA ILE A 37 -12.92 -11.61 -12.95
C ILE A 37 -13.98 -12.70 -12.99
N ASN A 38 -14.81 -12.70 -14.03
CA ASN A 38 -15.85 -13.72 -14.19
C ASN A 38 -15.25 -15.13 -14.28
N ALA A 39 -14.13 -15.32 -15.00
CA ALA A 39 -13.44 -16.61 -15.09
C ALA A 39 -12.95 -17.11 -13.72
N THR A 40 -12.45 -16.19 -12.88
CA THR A 40 -12.01 -16.53 -11.53
C THR A 40 -13.14 -16.82 -10.56
N ASP A 41 -14.35 -16.28 -10.81
CA ASP A 41 -15.54 -16.65 -10.05
C ASP A 41 -15.96 -18.10 -10.31
N TYR A 42 -15.76 -18.60 -11.55
CA TYR A 42 -16.01 -20.01 -11.88
C TYR A 42 -15.03 -20.99 -11.23
N LEU A 43 -13.84 -20.54 -10.81
CA LEU A 43 -12.90 -21.36 -10.05
C LEU A 43 -13.38 -21.61 -8.61
N GLY A 44 -14.38 -20.86 -8.15
CA GLY A 44 -14.92 -20.98 -6.80
C GLY A 44 -13.96 -20.49 -5.71
N PRO A 45 -14.27 -20.76 -4.43
CA PRO A 45 -13.46 -20.32 -3.31
C PRO A 45 -12.09 -21.02 -3.33
N LEU A 46 -11.02 -20.24 -3.44
CA LEU A 46 -9.65 -20.76 -3.46
C LEU A 46 -9.03 -20.69 -2.06
N SER A 47 -8.16 -21.64 -1.73
CA SER A 47 -7.28 -21.53 -0.57
C SER A 47 -6.04 -20.70 -0.91
N ASN A 48 -5.35 -20.15 0.10
CA ASN A 48 -4.09 -19.42 -0.14
C ASN A 48 -3.02 -20.32 -0.76
N GLN A 49 -3.04 -21.63 -0.50
CA GLN A 49 -2.11 -22.57 -1.10
C GLN A 49 -2.32 -22.66 -2.61
N VAL A 50 -3.56 -22.79 -3.07
CA VAL A 50 -3.89 -22.83 -4.50
C VAL A 50 -3.58 -21.49 -5.17
N LEU A 51 -3.82 -20.36 -4.49
CA LEU A 51 -3.41 -19.04 -4.99
C LEU A 51 -1.90 -19.00 -5.27
N PHE A 52 -1.07 -19.47 -4.34
CA PHE A 52 0.38 -19.49 -4.53
C PHE A 52 0.80 -20.42 -5.67
N GLU A 53 0.21 -21.61 -5.78
CA GLU A 53 0.50 -22.54 -6.89
C GLU A 53 0.14 -21.94 -8.26
N VAL A 54 -1.00 -21.28 -8.36
CA VAL A 54 -1.43 -20.58 -9.59
C VAL A 54 -0.45 -19.46 -9.93
N LEU A 55 -0.06 -18.63 -8.96
CA LEU A 55 0.88 -17.54 -9.20
C LEU A 55 2.29 -18.03 -9.57
N VAL A 56 2.76 -19.11 -8.94
CA VAL A 56 4.02 -19.77 -9.32
C VAL A 56 3.98 -20.25 -10.76
N THR A 57 2.89 -20.90 -11.17
CA THR A 57 2.73 -21.41 -12.53
C THR A 57 2.60 -20.28 -13.56
N LEU A 58 1.90 -19.19 -13.22
CA LEU A 58 1.65 -18.08 -14.15
C LEU A 58 2.83 -17.13 -14.27
N LEU A 59 3.60 -16.93 -13.20
CA LEU A 59 4.69 -15.95 -13.14
C LEU A 59 6.08 -16.58 -13.27
N ASP A 60 6.19 -17.91 -13.24
CA ASP A 60 7.43 -18.68 -13.37
C ASP A 60 8.48 -18.32 -12.31
N PHE A 61 8.02 -18.11 -11.06
CA PHE A 61 8.86 -17.88 -9.88
C PHE A 61 8.72 -19.02 -8.88
N SER A 62 9.67 -19.11 -7.95
CA SER A 62 9.58 -20.09 -6.87
C SER A 62 8.45 -19.77 -5.88
N VAL A 63 7.93 -20.80 -5.22
CA VAL A 63 6.90 -20.65 -4.17
C VAL A 63 7.37 -19.72 -3.05
N ASP A 64 8.65 -19.78 -2.69
CA ASP A 64 9.21 -18.97 -1.60
C ASP A 64 9.30 -17.49 -1.98
N GLU A 65 9.66 -17.17 -3.22
CA GLU A 65 9.68 -15.79 -3.73
C GLU A 65 8.26 -15.20 -3.76
N ILE A 66 7.28 -15.96 -4.23
CA ILE A 66 5.87 -15.53 -4.27
C ILE A 66 5.32 -15.32 -2.84
N LYS A 67 5.61 -16.25 -1.91
CA LYS A 67 5.22 -16.09 -0.50
C LYS A 67 5.87 -14.89 0.16
N ALA A 68 7.15 -14.63 -0.15
CA ALA A 68 7.86 -13.46 0.37
C ALA A 68 7.27 -12.15 -0.17
N ALA A 69 6.96 -12.09 -1.48
CA ALA A 69 6.36 -10.94 -2.13
C ALA A 69 4.97 -10.59 -1.55
N LEU A 70 4.17 -11.63 -1.27
CA LEU A 70 2.80 -11.49 -0.75
C LEU A 70 2.70 -11.60 0.78
N SER A 71 3.83 -11.62 1.48
CA SER A 71 3.87 -11.59 2.93
C SER A 71 3.23 -10.30 3.46
N SER A 72 2.56 -10.37 4.61
CA SER A 72 2.05 -9.18 5.31
C SER A 72 3.17 -8.21 5.72
N GLN A 73 4.42 -8.68 5.78
CA GLN A 73 5.61 -7.85 6.00
C GLN A 73 6.39 -7.53 4.70
N GLY A 74 5.88 -7.98 3.54
CA GLY A 74 6.47 -7.69 2.23
C GLY A 74 6.30 -6.23 1.82
N ARG A 75 7.05 -5.77 0.81
CA ARG A 75 6.98 -4.36 0.38
C ARG A 75 5.63 -4.00 -0.21
N LEU A 76 4.96 -4.95 -0.87
CA LEU A 76 3.63 -4.75 -1.44
C LEU A 76 2.58 -4.45 -0.36
N ALA A 77 2.58 -5.22 0.72
CA ALA A 77 1.65 -5.06 1.83
C ALA A 77 1.99 -3.82 2.69
N THR A 78 3.27 -3.60 2.99
CA THR A 78 3.71 -2.45 3.79
C THR A 78 3.53 -1.11 3.06
N ALA A 79 3.64 -1.09 1.73
CA ALA A 79 3.30 0.06 0.90
C ALA A 79 1.79 0.23 0.68
N GLY A 80 0.96 -0.75 1.08
CA GLY A 80 -0.49 -0.74 0.87
C GLY A 80 -0.90 -0.88 -0.60
N LEU A 81 -0.02 -1.37 -1.47
CA LEU A 81 -0.29 -1.51 -2.90
C LEU A 81 -1.10 -2.76 -3.22
N LEU A 82 -0.76 -3.87 -2.57
CA LEU A 82 -1.41 -5.16 -2.72
C LEU A 82 -1.35 -5.93 -1.40
N THR A 83 -2.48 -6.47 -0.96
CA THR A 83 -2.57 -7.34 0.21
C THR A 83 -3.31 -8.62 -0.12
N ILE A 84 -3.09 -9.68 0.67
CA ILE A 84 -3.85 -10.93 0.55
C ILE A 84 -5.01 -10.92 1.55
N ASP A 85 -6.22 -11.18 1.07
CA ASP A 85 -7.32 -11.55 1.95
C ASP A 85 -7.13 -12.98 2.49
N SER A 86 -6.96 -13.05 3.81
CA SER A 86 -6.83 -14.30 4.56
C SER A 86 -8.11 -15.13 4.63
N ASN A 87 -9.27 -14.58 4.24
CA ASN A 87 -10.54 -15.28 4.31
C ASN A 87 -10.59 -16.46 3.30
N SER A 88 -11.03 -17.62 3.78
CA SER A 88 -11.25 -18.82 2.95
C SER A 88 -12.66 -18.76 2.37
N GLY A 89 -12.80 -18.20 1.18
CA GLY A 89 -14.13 -18.03 0.55
C GLY A 89 -14.14 -17.12 -0.68
N CYS A 90 -13.09 -16.35 -0.89
CA CYS A 90 -12.99 -15.43 -2.02
C CYS A 90 -12.41 -16.11 -3.27
N CYS A 91 -12.87 -15.65 -4.43
CA CYS A 91 -12.32 -15.98 -5.75
C CYS A 91 -10.87 -15.47 -5.86
N LEU A 92 -10.12 -15.94 -6.86
CA LEU A 92 -8.69 -15.59 -7.03
C LEU A 92 -8.42 -14.08 -6.94
N ILE A 93 -9.26 -13.28 -7.60
CA ILE A 93 -9.12 -11.82 -7.64
C ILE A 93 -9.55 -11.19 -6.32
N GLY A 94 -10.61 -11.69 -5.70
CA GLY A 94 -11.03 -11.24 -4.36
C GLY A 94 -10.01 -11.52 -3.27
N LYS A 95 -9.07 -12.46 -3.50
CA LYS A 95 -7.92 -12.67 -2.60
C LYS A 95 -6.80 -11.65 -2.77
N LEU A 96 -6.69 -11.02 -3.94
CA LEU A 96 -5.65 -10.06 -4.27
C LEU A 96 -6.23 -8.66 -4.14
N ASP A 97 -6.18 -8.09 -2.94
CA ASP A 97 -6.78 -6.79 -2.67
C ASP A 97 -5.81 -5.66 -3.02
N LEU A 98 -6.16 -4.90 -4.06
CA LEU A 98 -5.37 -3.76 -4.55
C LEU A 98 -5.81 -2.48 -3.84
N LEU A 99 -4.90 -1.50 -3.81
CA LEU A 99 -5.12 -0.22 -3.12
C LEU A 99 -6.49 0.45 -3.45
N SER A 100 -6.90 0.49 -4.71
CA SER A 100 -8.22 0.98 -5.14
C SER A 100 -8.48 0.74 -6.64
N ASP A 101 -9.74 0.83 -7.05
CA ASP A 101 -10.14 0.86 -8.47
C ASP A 101 -9.50 2.03 -9.23
N HIS A 102 -9.32 3.18 -8.57
CA HIS A 102 -8.65 4.33 -9.15
C HIS A 102 -7.17 4.03 -9.44
N PHE A 103 -6.49 3.34 -8.52
CA PHE A 103 -5.11 2.89 -8.70
C PHE A 103 -4.99 1.95 -9.91
N ILE A 104 -5.90 0.99 -10.06
CA ILE A 104 -5.94 0.08 -11.21
C ILE A 104 -6.07 0.88 -12.52
N ALA A 105 -7.01 1.83 -12.58
CA ALA A 105 -7.20 2.67 -13.75
C ALA A 105 -5.95 3.52 -14.07
N GLN A 106 -5.34 4.15 -13.06
CA GLN A 106 -4.13 4.95 -13.22
C GLN A 106 -2.93 4.14 -13.70
N MET A 107 -2.78 2.90 -13.22
CA MET A 107 -1.72 2.00 -13.66
C MET A 107 -1.84 1.63 -15.15
N MET A 108 -3.05 1.68 -15.72
CA MET A 108 -3.31 1.38 -17.13
C MET A 108 -3.24 2.60 -18.06
N THR A 109 -3.20 3.82 -17.52
CA THR A 109 -3.09 5.08 -18.27
C THR A 109 -1.66 5.63 -18.27
N GLU A 110 -1.37 6.55 -19.19
CA GLU A 110 -0.11 7.30 -19.15
C GLU A 110 -0.03 8.12 -17.86
N MET A 111 1.04 7.88 -17.10
CA MET A 111 1.29 8.55 -15.83
C MET A 111 2.49 9.46 -15.99
N ASN A 112 2.38 10.71 -15.58
CA ASN A 112 3.51 11.65 -15.69
C ASN A 112 4.36 11.72 -14.41
N ASP A 113 3.74 11.47 -13.26
CA ASP A 113 4.42 11.51 -11.97
C ASP A 113 3.92 10.35 -11.08
N PRO A 114 4.80 9.41 -10.67
CA PRO A 114 4.43 8.30 -9.81
C PRO A 114 3.96 8.74 -8.41
N SER A 115 4.25 9.98 -7.98
CA SER A 115 3.69 10.55 -6.76
C SER A 115 2.17 10.72 -6.83
N GLN A 116 1.58 10.81 -8.03
CA GLN A 116 0.13 10.91 -8.21
C GLN A 116 -0.62 9.65 -7.74
N LEU A 117 0.00 8.47 -7.85
CA LEU A 117 -0.53 7.24 -7.28
C LEU A 117 -0.62 7.32 -5.74
N LEU A 118 0.38 7.97 -5.12
CA LEU A 118 0.43 8.19 -3.68
C LEU A 118 -0.47 9.34 -3.23
N ARG A 119 -0.83 10.30 -4.09
CA ARG A 119 -1.75 11.39 -3.73
C ARG A 119 -3.16 10.89 -3.40
N GLY A 120 -3.59 9.77 -3.99
CA GLY A 120 -4.80 9.07 -3.54
C GLY A 120 -4.68 8.50 -2.12
N MET A 121 -3.45 8.24 -1.65
CA MET A 121 -3.13 7.74 -0.30
C MET A 121 -2.88 8.88 0.71
N LEU A 122 -2.40 10.02 0.23
CA LEU A 122 -2.04 11.20 1.01
C LEU A 122 -2.94 12.36 0.60
N THR A 123 -4.17 12.38 1.11
CA THR A 123 -4.98 13.60 1.07
C THR A 123 -4.27 14.66 1.90
N LEU A 124 -3.68 15.65 1.22
CA LEU A 124 -3.19 16.85 1.88
C LEU A 124 -4.35 17.43 2.69
N SER A 125 -4.16 17.54 4.00
CA SER A 125 -5.17 18.13 4.86
C SER A 125 -5.37 19.59 4.44
N VAL A 126 -6.63 20.02 4.43
CA VAL A 126 -6.99 21.43 4.27
C VAL A 126 -6.26 22.22 5.37
N PRO A 127 -5.81 23.46 5.13
CA PRO A 127 -5.13 24.26 6.14
C PRO A 127 -5.89 24.19 7.48
N PRO A 128 -5.19 23.93 8.61
CA PRO A 128 -5.86 23.78 9.89
C PRO A 128 -6.64 25.07 10.19
N THR A 129 -7.95 24.93 10.37
CA THR A 129 -8.85 26.03 10.77
C THR A 129 -8.79 26.29 12.27
N LEU A 130 -8.22 25.37 13.04
CA LEU A 130 -8.08 25.43 14.49
C LEU A 130 -6.61 25.58 14.86
N SER A 131 -6.36 26.49 15.78
CA SER A 131 -5.05 26.78 16.36
C SER A 131 -4.81 25.88 17.60
N LEU A 132 -3.57 25.85 18.09
CA LEU A 132 -3.26 25.12 19.33
C LEU A 132 -4.00 25.68 20.55
N ASP A 133 -4.36 26.96 20.52
CA ASP A 133 -5.09 27.64 21.60
C ASP A 133 -6.53 27.14 21.72
N ASP A 134 -7.08 26.54 20.65
CA ASP A 134 -8.41 25.92 20.64
C ASP A 134 -8.42 24.54 21.34
N TYR A 135 -7.26 24.01 21.73
CA TYR A 135 -7.10 22.73 22.44
C TYR A 135 -6.44 22.90 23.81
N PRO A 136 -7.06 23.61 24.78
CA PRO A 136 -6.44 23.86 26.08
C PRO A 136 -6.16 22.57 26.88
N HIS A 137 -6.87 21.48 26.60
CA HIS A 137 -6.70 20.18 27.26
C HIS A 137 -5.42 19.43 26.82
N ILE A 138 -4.84 19.74 25.66
CA ILE A 138 -3.59 19.11 25.20
C ILE A 138 -2.33 19.91 25.58
N ASN A 139 -2.47 21.12 26.14
CA ASN A 139 -1.31 21.96 26.49
C ASN A 139 -0.30 21.24 27.39
N ARG A 140 -0.79 20.48 28.38
CA ARG A 140 0.06 19.68 29.26
C ARG A 140 0.86 18.60 28.52
N SER A 141 0.27 18.01 27.49
CA SER A 141 0.96 17.06 26.61
C SER A 141 1.95 17.76 25.69
N LEU A 142 1.62 18.97 25.19
CA LEU A 142 2.49 19.78 24.34
C LEU A 142 3.75 20.26 25.06
N GLU A 143 3.64 20.58 26.35
CA GLU A 143 4.79 20.95 27.20
C GLU A 143 5.85 19.83 27.26
N VAL A 144 5.43 18.57 27.19
CA VAL A 144 6.33 17.41 27.16
C VAL A 144 6.76 17.09 25.73
N MET A 145 5.85 17.15 24.77
CA MET A 145 6.11 16.77 23.38
C MET A 145 7.07 17.73 22.67
N ARG A 146 6.94 19.05 22.86
CA ARG A 146 7.80 20.04 22.20
C ARG A 146 9.29 19.83 22.49
N PRO A 147 9.74 19.76 23.76
CA PRO A 147 11.15 19.49 24.05
C PRO A 147 11.58 18.10 23.61
N TYR A 148 10.71 17.08 23.73
CA TYR A 148 11.02 15.72 23.30
C TYR A 148 11.23 15.61 21.79
N LEU A 149 10.36 16.22 20.98
CA LEU A 149 10.49 16.32 19.53
C LEU A 149 11.73 17.11 19.13
N LYS A 150 11.98 18.25 19.78
CA LYS A 150 13.17 19.07 19.51
C LYS A 150 14.45 18.25 19.66
N VAL A 151 14.58 17.52 20.78
CA VAL A 151 15.73 16.63 21.04
C VAL A 151 15.80 15.50 20.02
N ALA A 152 14.67 14.89 19.65
CA ALA A 152 14.68 13.80 18.68
C ALA A 152 15.07 14.24 17.27
N THR A 153 14.66 15.43 16.85
CA THR A 153 15.03 16.05 15.57
C THR A 153 16.51 16.45 15.57
N GLU A 154 17.00 17.05 16.68
CA GLU A 154 18.42 17.38 16.86
C GLU A 154 19.31 16.11 16.85
N GLN A 155 18.82 15.01 17.42
CA GLN A 155 19.51 13.72 17.43
C GLN A 155 19.27 12.86 16.18
N LYS A 156 18.52 13.36 15.18
CA LYS A 156 18.18 12.64 13.93
C LYS A 156 17.68 11.21 14.18
N ARG A 157 16.86 11.02 15.21
CA ARG A 157 16.28 9.69 15.50
C ARG A 157 15.38 9.29 14.33
N LYS A 158 15.51 8.05 13.84
CA LYS A 158 14.82 7.53 12.63
C LYS A 158 13.30 7.34 12.78
N GLY A 159 12.68 7.95 13.79
CA GLY A 159 11.26 7.85 14.08
C GLY A 159 10.98 7.99 15.56
N VAL A 160 9.91 8.68 15.91
CA VAL A 160 9.44 8.87 17.28
C VAL A 160 7.95 8.60 17.32
N ASN A 161 7.53 7.65 18.15
CA ASN A 161 6.11 7.38 18.35
C ASN A 161 5.57 8.34 19.40
N ILE A 162 4.55 9.10 19.04
CA ILE A 162 3.84 9.98 19.98
C ILE A 162 2.38 9.60 20.00
N PHE A 163 1.87 9.34 21.20
CA PHE A 163 0.48 9.02 21.44
C PHE A 163 -0.24 10.26 21.97
N CYS A 164 -0.95 10.95 21.09
CA CYS A 164 -1.85 12.05 21.47
C CYS A 164 -3.25 11.50 21.70
N MET A 165 -3.78 11.64 22.92
CA MET A 165 -5.17 11.28 23.24
C MET A 165 -6.14 12.41 22.86
N ALA A 166 -6.02 12.89 21.61
CA ALA A 166 -6.94 13.81 20.95
C ALA A 166 -6.72 13.67 19.43
N LEU A 167 -7.74 13.18 18.71
CA LEU A 167 -7.92 13.14 17.24
C LEU A 167 -6.68 12.81 16.37
N LEU A 168 -6.76 11.69 15.66
CA LEU A 168 -5.83 11.24 14.61
C LEU A 168 -5.47 12.36 13.61
N VAL A 169 -4.30 12.97 13.78
CA VAL A 169 -3.59 13.70 12.72
C VAL A 169 -2.24 13.03 12.54
N GLN A 170 -2.09 12.25 11.47
CA GLN A 170 -0.79 11.72 11.06
C GLN A 170 0.04 12.86 10.45
N ALA A 171 0.99 13.38 11.21
CA ALA A 171 2.05 14.23 10.67
C ALA A 171 3.27 13.34 10.34
N LYS A 172 3.54 13.14 9.05
CA LYS A 172 4.78 12.51 8.57
C LYS A 172 5.79 13.64 8.33
N ALA A 173 6.85 13.66 9.13
CA ALA A 173 7.96 14.59 8.98
C ALA A 173 8.80 14.24 7.73
N ASN A 174 9.23 15.28 7.01
CA ASN A 174 10.18 15.22 5.88
C ASN A 174 11.50 14.54 6.26
#